data_AF-A0A6J6DFL9-F1
#
_entry.id   AF-A0A6J6DFL9-F1
#
_cell.length_a   1.000
_cell.length_b   1.000
_cell.length_c   1.000
_cell.angle_alpha   90.00
_cell.angle_beta   90.00
_cell.angle_gamma   90.00
#
_symmetry.space_group_name_H-M   'P 1'
#
loop_
_entity.id
_entity.type
_entity.pdbx_description
1 polymer ?
#
loop_
_entity_poly.entity_id
_entity_poly.type
_entity_poly.pdbx_seq_one_letter_code
_entity_poly.pdbx_strand_id
1 'polypeptide(L)'
;MATHPTRKRANFPVALVATSVVFSSFLITPAHADQSPTPTTTLSPQEQYKFDFENYLNKLKVRELEMRILNQNFKIAIEKARREYLLALRSAKGPTDKSLLSAKFDEVKSSAAAELEQAREELGPIPMPPQEPTKGFKSKMNRDNEKRKSR
;
A
#
# COMPACT_ATOMS: atom_id res chain seq x y z
N MET A 1 41.62 35.25 46.61
CA MET A 1 40.84 35.99 45.58
C MET A 1 40.78 35.15 44.32
N ALA A 2 39.70 34.39 44.14
CA ALA A 2 39.28 33.80 42.87
C ALA A 2 37.83 33.33 43.05
N THR A 3 36.95 33.82 42.19
CA THR A 3 35.49 33.85 42.32
C THR A 3 34.83 32.57 41.83
N HIS A 4 33.90 32.03 42.63
CA HIS A 4 32.87 31.08 42.21
C HIS A 4 31.81 31.77 41.31
N PRO A 5 30.88 31.03 40.65
CA PRO A 5 30.71 31.08 39.20
C PRO A 5 29.36 31.69 38.76
N THR A 6 29.36 32.52 37.73
CA THR A 6 28.12 32.99 37.09
C THR A 6 27.75 32.09 35.92
N ARG A 7 26.93 31.09 36.25
CA ARG A 7 26.14 30.24 35.37
C ARG A 7 25.26 31.10 34.45
N LYS A 8 25.70 31.37 33.22
CA LYS A 8 24.81 31.88 32.17
C LYS A 8 23.95 30.73 31.66
N ARG A 9 22.73 30.65 32.21
CA ARG A 9 21.64 29.82 31.68
C ARG A 9 21.24 30.42 30.33
N ALA A 10 21.66 29.80 29.24
CA ALA A 10 21.06 30.06 27.94
C ALA A 10 19.69 29.39 27.94
N ASN A 11 18.66 30.22 28.00
CA ASN A 11 17.27 29.82 27.98
C ASN A 11 16.98 29.19 26.61
N PHE A 12 16.51 27.95 26.64
CA PHE A 12 15.87 27.28 25.52
C PHE A 12 14.63 28.08 25.11
N PRO A 13 14.54 28.66 23.90
CA PRO A 13 13.23 28.94 23.36
C PRO A 13 12.59 27.59 23.02
N VAL A 14 11.62 27.21 23.86
CA VAL A 14 10.57 26.24 23.56
C VAL A 14 10.04 26.59 22.17
N ALA A 15 10.42 25.81 21.16
CA ALA A 15 9.81 25.89 19.85
C ALA A 15 8.39 25.31 20.01
N LEU A 16 7.46 26.24 20.15
CA LEU A 16 6.02 26.02 20.17
C LEU A 16 5.64 25.07 19.01
N VAL A 17 5.18 23.88 19.38
CA VAL A 17 4.52 22.93 18.48
C VAL A 17 3.27 23.62 17.94
N ALA A 18 3.33 24.10 16.70
CA ALA A 18 2.15 24.48 15.95
C ALA A 18 1.60 23.22 15.27
N THR A 19 0.65 22.56 15.92
CA THR A 19 -0.24 21.58 15.30
C THR A 19 -1.17 22.29 14.34
N SER A 20 -0.81 22.37 13.06
CA SER A 20 -1.77 22.72 12.01
C SER A 20 -2.61 21.50 11.66
N VAL A 21 -3.78 21.38 12.29
CA VAL A 21 -4.87 20.55 11.78
C VAL A 21 -5.39 21.27 10.53
N VAL A 22 -4.93 20.86 9.36
CA VAL A 22 -5.49 21.34 8.09
C VAL A 22 -6.77 20.55 7.82
N PHE A 23 -7.89 21.06 8.31
CA PHE A 23 -9.22 20.58 7.95
C PHE A 23 -9.48 21.00 6.50
N SER A 24 -9.15 20.12 5.55
CA SER A 24 -9.45 20.36 4.13
C SER A 24 -10.94 20.12 3.91
N SER A 25 -11.67 21.22 3.67
CA SER A 25 -13.09 21.21 3.32
C SER A 25 -13.33 20.34 2.08
N PHE A 26 -14.18 19.32 2.22
CA PHE A 26 -14.75 18.58 1.11
C PHE A 26 -15.55 19.55 0.23
N LEU A 27 -15.00 19.91 -0.94
CA LEU A 27 -15.81 20.39 -2.05
C LEU A 27 -16.47 19.17 -2.67
N ILE A 28 -17.75 18.98 -2.36
CA ILE A 28 -18.62 18.05 -3.09
C ILE A 28 -18.82 18.67 -4.47
N THR A 29 -17.98 18.30 -5.43
CA THR A 29 -18.30 18.49 -6.84
C THR A 29 -19.38 17.49 -7.23
N PRO A 30 -20.46 17.90 -7.92
CA PRO A 30 -21.33 16.93 -8.58
C PRO A 30 -20.45 16.13 -9.53
N ALA A 31 -20.57 14.80 -9.48
CA ALA A 31 -19.92 13.90 -10.41
C ALA A 31 -20.43 14.19 -11.82
N HIS A 32 -19.82 15.16 -12.48
CA HIS A 32 -19.89 15.32 -13.91
C HIS A 32 -19.18 14.10 -14.47
N ALA A 33 -19.87 13.30 -15.29
CA ALA A 33 -19.27 12.21 -16.01
C ALA A 33 -18.09 12.75 -16.82
N ASP A 34 -16.89 12.65 -16.23
CA ASP A 34 -15.63 12.95 -16.88
C ASP A 34 -15.55 11.96 -18.04
N GLN A 35 -15.62 12.51 -19.26
CA GLN A 35 -15.29 11.74 -20.44
C GLN A 35 -13.82 11.38 -20.27
N SER A 36 -13.57 10.19 -19.72
CA SER A 36 -12.22 9.63 -19.55
C SER A 36 -11.43 10.00 -20.79
N PRO A 37 -10.37 10.84 -20.70
CA PRO A 37 -9.59 11.20 -21.86
C PRO A 37 -9.09 9.88 -22.43
N THR A 38 -9.62 9.50 -23.60
CA THR A 38 -9.18 8.30 -24.30
C THR A 38 -7.67 8.47 -24.48
N PRO A 39 -6.82 7.63 -23.87
CA PRO A 39 -5.41 7.75 -24.13
C PRO A 39 -5.24 7.58 -25.63
N THR A 40 -4.76 8.63 -26.31
CA THR A 40 -4.39 8.57 -27.73
C THR A 40 -3.13 7.74 -27.82
N THR A 41 -3.27 6.44 -27.57
CA THR A 41 -2.25 5.45 -27.85
C THR A 41 -2.07 5.44 -29.37
N THR A 42 -0.83 5.62 -29.83
CA THR A 42 -0.47 5.50 -31.26
C THR A 42 -0.48 4.06 -31.77
N LEU A 43 -0.58 3.09 -30.86
CA LEU A 43 -0.70 1.66 -31.15
C LEU A 43 -2.14 1.27 -31.53
N SER A 44 -2.28 0.23 -32.36
CA SER A 44 -3.59 -0.39 -32.59
C SER A 44 -4.17 -0.96 -31.29
N PRO A 45 -5.50 -1.11 -31.17
CA PRO A 45 -6.12 -1.71 -29.97
C PRO A 45 -5.54 -3.07 -29.58
N GLN A 46 -5.10 -3.86 -30.56
CA GLN A 46 -4.47 -5.16 -30.31
C GLN A 46 -3.04 -5.03 -29.76
N GLU A 47 -2.27 -4.07 -30.24
CA GLU A 47 -0.92 -3.79 -29.76
C GLU A 47 -0.95 -3.18 -28.36
N GLN A 48 -1.92 -2.32 -28.07
CA GLN A 48 -2.17 -1.80 -26.73
C GLN A 48 -2.51 -2.93 -25.75
N TYR A 49 -3.39 -3.86 -26.15
CA TYR A 49 -3.72 -5.03 -25.33
C TYR A 49 -2.49 -5.88 -25.00
N LYS A 50 -1.62 -6.13 -25.98
CA LYS A 50 -0.36 -6.87 -25.74
C LYS A 50 0.54 -6.16 -24.74
N PHE A 51 0.72 -4.85 -24.91
CA PHE A 51 1.52 -4.04 -24.00
C PHE A 51 0.95 -4.06 -22.57
N ASP A 52 -0.35 -3.85 -22.42
CA ASP A 52 -1.03 -3.87 -21.12
C ASP A 52 -0.95 -5.24 -20.46
N PHE A 53 -0.95 -6.32 -21.26
CA PHE A 53 -0.80 -7.68 -20.76
C PHE A 53 0.60 -7.96 -20.21
N GLU A 54 1.65 -7.50 -20.91
CA GLU A 54 3.02 -7.60 -20.41
C GLU A 54 3.21 -6.80 -19.11
N ASN A 55 2.63 -5.60 -19.05
CA ASN A 55 2.64 -4.78 -17.84
C ASN A 55 1.89 -5.46 -16.68
N TYR A 56 0.74 -6.08 -16.97
CA TYR A 56 -0.01 -6.89 -16.00
C TYR A 56 0.84 -8.03 -15.42
N LEU A 57 1.52 -8.80 -16.27
CA LEU A 57 2.42 -9.87 -15.81
C LEU A 57 3.57 -9.34 -14.94
N ASN A 58 4.12 -8.18 -15.30
CA ASN A 58 5.17 -7.56 -14.49
C ASN A 58 4.65 -7.13 -13.11
N LYS A 59 3.48 -6.47 -13.07
CA LYS A 59 2.82 -6.07 -11.80
C LYS A 59 2.52 -7.28 -10.91
N LEU A 60 2.11 -8.41 -11.49
CA LEU A 60 1.92 -9.64 -10.74
C LEU A 60 3.22 -10.16 -10.11
N LYS A 61 4.32 -10.19 -10.87
CA LYS A 61 5.63 -10.63 -10.37
C LYS A 61 6.13 -9.74 -9.23
N VAL A 62 6.00 -8.43 -9.38
CA VAL A 62 6.38 -7.46 -8.35
C VAL A 62 5.58 -7.69 -7.08
N ARG A 63 4.25 -7.78 -7.18
CA ARG A 63 3.38 -8.07 -6.05
C ARG A 63 3.76 -9.37 -5.34
N GLU A 64 4.01 -10.45 -6.10
CA GLU A 64 4.38 -11.74 -5.52
C GLU A 64 5.70 -11.67 -4.74
N LEU A 65 6.69 -10.95 -5.29
CA LEU A 65 7.97 -10.70 -4.63
C LEU A 65 7.76 -9.92 -3.33
N GLU A 66 6.99 -8.83 -3.36
CA GLU A 66 6.69 -8.00 -2.19
C GLU A 66 5.97 -8.79 -1.10
N MET A 67 4.95 -9.58 -1.47
CA MET A 67 4.26 -10.48 -0.53
C MET A 67 5.22 -11.48 0.12
N ARG A 68 6.17 -12.02 -0.65
CA ARG A 68 7.20 -12.94 -0.13
C ARG A 68 8.11 -12.23 0.88
N ILE A 69 8.55 -11.01 0.56
CA ILE A 69 9.39 -10.18 1.42
C ILE A 69 8.67 -9.86 2.74
N LEU A 70 7.40 -9.42 2.67
CA LEU A 70 6.60 -9.11 3.86
C LEU A 70 6.48 -10.33 4.79
N ASN A 71 6.15 -11.50 4.24
CA ASN A 71 6.04 -12.72 5.01
C ASN A 71 7.39 -13.15 5.63
N GLN A 72 8.49 -12.95 4.92
CA GLN A 72 9.83 -13.23 5.42
C GLN A 72 10.20 -12.28 6.57
N ASN A 73 9.94 -10.99 6.41
CA ASN A 73 10.22 -9.97 7.44
C ASN A 73 9.42 -10.25 8.72
N PHE A 74 8.15 -10.61 8.61
CA PHE A 74 7.35 -11.03 9.75
C PHE A 74 7.96 -12.22 10.49
N LYS A 75 8.36 -13.28 9.77
CA LYS A 75 9.02 -14.44 10.38
C LYS A 75 10.30 -14.03 11.12
N ILE A 76 11.14 -13.20 10.50
CA ILE A 76 12.37 -12.69 11.11
C ILE A 76 12.07 -11.88 12.38
N ALA A 77 11.05 -11.02 12.35
CA ALA A 77 10.64 -10.21 13.48
C ALA A 77 10.18 -11.07 14.67
N ILE A 78 9.33 -12.08 14.42
CA ILE A 78 8.87 -13.01 15.46
C ILE A 78 10.02 -13.83 16.03
N GLU A 79 10.93 -14.34 15.19
CA GLU A 79 12.11 -15.08 15.67
C GLU A 79 13.07 -14.21 16.49
N LYS A 80 13.25 -12.94 16.10
CA LYS A 80 14.02 -11.98 16.89
C LYS A 80 13.36 -11.73 18.24
N ALA A 81 12.07 -11.42 18.27
CA ALA A 81 11.30 -11.20 19.48
C ALA A 81 11.31 -12.44 20.39
N ARG A 82 11.25 -13.63 19.81
CA ARG A 82 11.36 -14.90 20.55
C ARG A 82 12.72 -15.05 21.23
N ARG A 83 13.82 -14.75 20.52
CA ARG A 83 15.16 -14.77 21.12
C ARG A 83 15.28 -13.79 22.27
N GLU A 84 14.79 -12.57 22.10
CA GLU A 84 14.79 -11.54 23.14
C GLU A 84 13.94 -11.96 24.36
N TYR A 85 12.76 -12.53 24.13
CA TYR A 85 11.91 -13.09 25.18
C TYR A 85 12.63 -14.19 25.97
N LEU A 86 13.27 -15.16 25.31
CA LEU A 86 13.99 -16.24 25.98
C LEU A 86 15.20 -15.72 26.78
N LEU A 87 15.91 -14.72 26.26
CA LEU A 87 17.01 -14.06 26.98
C LEU A 87 16.49 -13.34 28.23
N ALA A 88 15.40 -12.58 28.12
CA ALA A 88 14.78 -11.90 29.25
C ALA A 88 14.25 -12.89 30.29
N LEU A 89 13.68 -14.01 29.84
CA LEU A 89 13.13 -15.06 30.71
C LEU A 89 14.22 -15.73 31.55
N ARG A 90 15.44 -15.87 31.02
CA ARG A 90 16.60 -16.40 31.78
C ARG A 90 16.99 -15.47 32.94
N SER A 91 16.76 -14.16 32.81
CA SER A 91 17.06 -13.17 33.85
C SER A 91 15.90 -12.94 34.82
N ALA A 92 14.68 -13.36 34.48
CA ALA A 92 13.49 -13.18 35.31
C ALA A 92 13.48 -14.12 36.53
N LYS A 93 13.35 -13.54 37.72
CA LYS A 93 13.41 -14.28 39.00
C LYS A 93 12.02 -14.60 39.57
N GLY A 94 11.01 -13.77 39.33
CA GLY A 94 9.66 -13.93 39.88
C GLY A 94 8.62 -14.47 38.88
N PRO A 95 7.53 -15.10 39.36
CA PRO A 95 6.42 -15.54 38.51
C PRO A 95 5.69 -14.36 37.82
N THR A 96 5.56 -13.24 38.52
CA THR A 96 4.97 -12.00 37.97
C THR A 96 5.78 -11.48 36.78
N ASP A 97 7.11 -11.42 36.90
CA ASP A 97 7.99 -10.97 35.82
C ASP A 97 7.89 -11.87 34.59
N LYS A 98 7.80 -13.18 34.79
CA LYS A 98 7.64 -14.16 33.70
C LYS A 98 6.30 -13.96 32.99
N SER A 99 5.21 -13.77 33.73
CA SER A 99 3.89 -13.48 33.17
C SER A 99 3.89 -12.18 32.36
N LEU A 100 4.53 -11.13 32.86
CA LEU A 100 4.67 -9.87 32.15
C LEU A 100 5.47 -10.04 30.85
N LEU A 101 6.58 -10.78 30.88
CA LEU A 101 7.37 -11.06 29.67
C LEU A 101 6.58 -11.87 28.65
N SER A 102 5.78 -12.86 29.08
CA SER A 102 4.91 -13.61 28.17
C SER A 102 3.87 -12.70 27.53
N ALA A 103 3.20 -11.86 28.33
CA ALA A 103 2.22 -10.89 27.82
C ALA A 103 2.86 -9.91 26.82
N LYS A 104 4.09 -9.45 27.08
CA LYS A 104 4.83 -8.58 26.16
C LYS A 104 5.19 -9.29 24.86
N PHE A 105 5.55 -10.57 24.92
CA PHE A 105 5.82 -11.34 23.71
C PHE A 105 4.54 -11.57 22.88
N ASP A 106 3.39 -11.78 23.52
CA ASP A 106 2.09 -11.86 22.85
C ASP A 106 1.68 -10.52 22.23
N GLU A 107 1.93 -9.40 22.91
CA GLU A 107 1.71 -8.05 22.39
C GLU A 107 2.55 -7.80 21.13
N VAL A 108 3.84 -8.14 21.14
CA VAL A 108 4.71 -8.02 19.96
C VAL A 108 4.23 -8.88 18.79
N LYS A 109 3.78 -10.11 19.06
CA LYS A 109 3.18 -10.98 18.03
C LYS A 109 1.94 -10.34 17.40
N SER A 110 1.07 -9.77 18.22
CA SER A 110 -0.13 -9.09 17.76
C SER A 110 0.18 -7.84 16.93
N SER A 111 1.13 -7.01 17.39
CA SER A 111 1.58 -5.82 16.66
C SER A 111 2.17 -6.19 15.30
N ALA A 112 3.08 -7.16 15.28
CA ALA A 112 3.71 -7.62 14.04
C ALA A 112 2.70 -8.21 13.04
N ALA A 113 1.63 -8.87 13.54
CA ALA A 113 0.57 -9.37 12.68
C ALA A 113 -0.28 -8.24 12.09
N ALA A 114 -0.60 -7.21 12.88
CA ALA A 114 -1.31 -6.03 12.41
C ALA A 114 -0.49 -5.24 11.38
N GLU A 115 0.81 -5.05 11.62
CA GLU A 115 1.73 -4.41 10.67
C GLU A 115 1.83 -5.18 9.35
N LEU A 116 1.86 -6.52 9.41
CA LEU A 116 1.86 -7.34 8.20
C LEU A 116 0.54 -7.21 7.43
N GLU A 117 -0.60 -7.14 8.11
CA GLU A 117 -1.89 -6.96 7.44
C GLU A 117 -2.01 -5.57 6.81
N GLN A 118 -1.58 -4.53 7.54
CA GLN A 118 -1.52 -3.17 6.99
C GLN A 118 -0.60 -3.12 5.76
N ALA A 119 0.59 -3.73 5.84
CA ALA A 119 1.50 -3.77 4.69
C ALA A 119 0.91 -4.55 3.51
N ARG A 120 0.12 -5.61 3.74
CA ARG A 120 -0.61 -6.33 2.69
C ARG A 120 -1.71 -5.49 2.06
N GLU A 121 -2.40 -4.68 2.85
CA GLU A 121 -3.41 -3.73 2.38
C GLU A 121 -2.77 -2.62 1.52
N GLU A 122 -1.58 -2.15 1.89
CA GLU A 122 -0.80 -1.17 1.12
C GLU A 122 -0.37 -1.68 -0.27
N LEU A 123 -0.17 -3.00 -0.45
CA LEU A 123 0.04 -3.58 -1.80
C LEU A 123 -1.20 -3.45 -2.71
N GLY A 124 -2.35 -3.08 -2.15
CA GLY A 124 -3.59 -2.88 -2.88
C GLY A 124 -4.20 -4.18 -3.41
N PRO A 125 -5.20 -4.10 -4.31
CA PRO A 125 -5.83 -5.28 -4.89
C PRO A 125 -4.88 -6.02 -5.86
N ILE A 126 -5.16 -7.31 -6.08
CA ILE A 126 -4.45 -8.11 -7.08
C ILE A 126 -4.65 -7.45 -8.46
N PRO A 127 -3.58 -7.24 -9.25
CA PRO A 127 -3.70 -6.74 -10.62
C PRO A 127 -4.74 -7.54 -11.40
N MET A 128 -5.61 -6.85 -12.15
CA MET A 128 -6.59 -7.49 -13.01
C MET A 128 -6.02 -7.69 -14.43
N PRO A 129 -6.39 -8.78 -15.12
CA PRO A 129 -6.01 -8.96 -16.50
C PRO A 129 -6.64 -7.85 -17.38
N PRO A 130 -5.92 -7.34 -18.40
CA PRO A 130 -6.48 -6.41 -19.37
C PRO A 130 -7.67 -7.02 -20.12
N GLN A 131 -8.61 -6.19 -20.53
CA GLN A 131 -9.73 -6.62 -21.35
C GLN A 131 -9.34 -6.69 -22.82
N GLU A 132 -9.70 -7.78 -23.48
CA GLU A 132 -9.49 -7.92 -24.92
C GLU A 132 -10.34 -6.91 -25.70
N PRO A 133 -9.79 -6.33 -26.78
CA PRO A 133 -10.56 -5.43 -27.62
C PRO A 133 -11.71 -6.20 -28.28
N THR A 134 -12.96 -5.82 -27.99
CA THR A 134 -14.12 -6.37 -28.68
C THR A 134 -13.99 -6.10 -30.16
N LYS A 135 -13.86 -7.15 -30.98
CA LYS A 135 -13.94 -7.05 -32.44
C LYS A 135 -15.25 -6.35 -32.76
N GLY A 136 -15.18 -5.11 -33.26
CA GLY A 136 -16.36 -4.31 -33.54
C GLY A 136 -17.36 -5.14 -34.35
N PHE A 137 -18.60 -5.21 -33.87
CA PHE A 137 -19.72 -5.74 -34.64
C PHE A 137 -19.76 -4.96 -35.96
N LYS A 138 -19.19 -5.53 -37.01
CA LYS A 138 -19.35 -4.99 -38.36
C LYS A 138 -20.85 -5.02 -38.65
N SER A 139 -21.41 -3.82 -38.62
CA SER A 139 -22.77 -3.46 -38.97
C SER A 139 -23.38 -4.42 -40.01
N LYS A 140 -24.47 -5.10 -39.64
CA LYS A 140 -25.36 -5.79 -40.58
C LYS A 140 -26.21 -4.80 -41.41
N MET A 141 -25.87 -3.52 -41.47
CA MET A 141 -26.58 -2.48 -42.22
C MET A 141 -26.04 -2.29 -43.65
N ASN A 142 -25.78 -3.37 -44.40
CA ASN A 142 -25.51 -3.24 -45.84
C ASN A 142 -26.09 -4.40 -46.67
N ARG A 143 -27.21 -5.00 -46.24
CA ARG A 143 -27.96 -5.96 -47.06
C ARG A 143 -29.31 -5.46 -47.56
N ASP A 144 -29.79 -4.29 -47.10
CA ASP A 144 -31.11 -3.78 -47.48
C ASP A 144 -31.08 -2.76 -48.63
N ASN A 145 -29.91 -2.22 -48.99
CA ASN A 145 -29.79 -1.25 -50.10
C ASN A 145 -29.67 -1.90 -51.49
N GLU A 146 -29.43 -3.21 -51.58
CA GLU A 146 -29.31 -3.91 -52.87
C GLU A 146 -30.67 -4.41 -53.41
N LYS A 147 -31.67 -4.59 -52.53
CA LYS A 147 -33.04 -4.97 -52.91
C LYS A 147 -33.92 -3.81 -53.38
N ARG A 148 -33.49 -2.55 -53.20
CA ARG A 148 -34.24 -1.36 -53.67
C ARG A 148 -33.80 -0.87 -55.06
N LYS A 149 -32.71 -1.41 -55.61
CA LYS A 149 -32.20 -1.03 -56.94
C LYS A 149 -32.65 -1.97 -58.07
N SER A 150 -33.46 -2.98 -57.73
CA SER A 150 -33.92 -4.04 -58.63
C SER A 150 -35.46 -4.13 -58.74
N ARG A 151 -36.17 -3.03 -58.44
CA ARG A 151 -37.62 -2.88 -58.68
C ARG A 151 -37.90 -1.61 -59.46
#